data_AF-D0LGE1-F1
#
_entry.id   AF-D0LGE1-F1
#
_cell.length_a   1.000
_cell.length_b   1.000
_cell.length_c   1.000
_cell.angle_alpha   90.00
_cell.angle_beta   90.00
_cell.angle_gamma   90.00
#
_symmetry.space_group_name_H-M   'P 1'
#
loop_
_entity.id
_entity.type
_entity.pdbx_description
1 polymer ?
#
loop_
_entity_poly.entity_id
_entity_poly.type
_entity_poly.pdbx_seq_one_letter_code
_entity_poly.pdbx_strand_id
1 'polypeptide(L)'
;MSAPSPAAELLSLARVGEETLRLRGDEPPALMVALRSDGRDLGALERLFEDLRARSSRVHLRQALGVDHGFRIEDAASVVLAVPPEADGAALERWLGRRLDRASAFERITRPGPLALAALLRLRSGAAPGREAYQCGADGRVRVEAFELHVVEHCNLRCAHCCNMSPLNPQRFLSVGELRATCERMATAVRADVLKVSGGEPLLHPDIAAILRMMRASGVSERVRLFTNGLLLASMGDDFWDALDELTISSYASAPVKPAILALVRERVRRHDVVLNIKPVSEFSEVLTPHYRRDDAVNQRIFDTCWLRHRCLVARDGHFYACTRAAYGGDFLRLAAHEPVPAGADFDRTDDGVALAGPDLGERIARYLNRSQPLAACRYCNGGEGAVEPHYQLGRDELVRGLLARARPPGEETSS
;
A
#
# COMPACT_ATOMS: atom_id res chain seq x y z
N MET A 1 33.24 7.42 25.96
CA MET A 1 32.52 8.50 25.26
C MET A 1 31.13 7.98 24.94
N SER A 2 30.07 8.69 25.33
CA SER A 2 28.70 8.29 24.95
C SER A 2 28.57 8.34 23.43
N ALA A 3 27.87 7.39 22.83
CA ALA A 3 27.58 7.43 21.39
C ALA A 3 26.79 8.72 21.08
N PRO A 4 27.06 9.38 19.93
CA PRO A 4 26.31 10.58 19.53
C PRO A 4 24.81 10.26 19.42
N SER A 5 23.97 11.25 19.74
CA SER A 5 22.53 11.09 19.60
C SER A 5 22.16 10.87 18.13
N PRO A 6 21.05 10.15 17.82
CA PRO A 6 20.63 9.93 16.44
C PRO A 6 20.48 11.23 15.63
N ALA A 7 20.02 12.30 16.28
CA ALA A 7 19.88 13.61 15.66
C ALA A 7 21.24 14.26 15.32
N ALA A 8 22.21 14.21 16.26
CA ALA A 8 23.55 14.75 16.02
C ALA A 8 24.28 14.00 14.89
N GLU A 9 24.07 12.69 14.82
CA GLU A 9 24.68 11.85 13.80
C GLU A 9 24.06 12.07 12.42
N LEU A 10 22.73 12.15 12.32
CA LEU A 10 22.05 12.55 11.07
C LEU A 10 22.54 13.90 10.56
N LEU A 11 22.65 14.87 11.46
CA LEU A 11 23.12 16.21 11.13
C LEU A 11 24.58 16.16 10.60
N SER A 12 25.43 15.35 11.20
CA SER A 12 26.81 15.15 10.73
C SER A 12 26.85 14.54 9.33
N LEU A 13 26.08 13.47 9.09
CA LEU A 13 26.01 12.82 7.78
C LEU A 13 25.55 13.79 6.68
N ALA A 14 24.51 14.57 6.96
CA ALA A 14 24.00 15.58 6.02
C ALA A 14 25.03 16.70 5.76
N ARG A 15 25.79 17.11 6.79
CA ARG A 15 26.86 18.13 6.68
C ARG A 15 28.03 17.68 5.84
N VAL A 16 28.49 16.44 6.03
CA VAL A 16 29.62 15.88 5.28
C VAL A 16 29.18 15.43 3.87
N GLY A 17 27.89 15.09 3.70
CA GLY A 17 27.38 14.51 2.45
C GLY A 17 27.92 13.09 2.23
N GLU A 18 28.19 12.37 3.31
CA GLU A 18 28.64 10.99 3.29
C GLU A 18 27.45 10.06 3.02
N GLU A 19 27.56 9.21 2.00
CA GLU A 19 26.53 8.20 1.76
C GLU A 19 26.63 7.11 2.82
N THR A 20 25.49 6.72 3.37
CA THR A 20 25.43 5.72 4.45
C THR A 20 24.13 4.94 4.33
N LEU A 21 24.21 3.65 4.63
CA LEU A 21 23.06 2.79 4.85
C LEU A 21 23.41 1.84 6.00
N ARG A 22 22.79 2.03 7.17
CA ARG A 22 23.07 1.18 8.33
C ARG A 22 21.88 1.00 9.25
N LEU A 23 21.82 -0.16 9.87
CA LEU A 23 20.94 -0.40 11.00
C LEU A 23 21.56 0.16 12.29
N ARG A 24 20.69 0.72 13.13
CA ARG A 24 20.97 1.07 14.52
C ARG A 24 20.34 0.03 15.42
N GLY A 25 21.07 -0.39 16.45
CA GLY A 25 20.57 -1.28 17.51
C GLY A 25 19.62 -0.59 18.50
N ASP A 26 18.83 0.39 18.05
CA ASP A 26 17.79 1.02 18.85
C ASP A 26 16.65 -0.01 19.10
N GLU A 27 15.84 0.16 20.15
CA GLU A 27 14.61 -0.62 20.35
C GLU A 27 13.36 0.28 20.18
N PRO A 28 12.51 0.08 19.15
CA PRO A 28 12.69 -0.83 18.02
C PRO A 28 13.81 -0.39 17.06
N PRO A 29 14.33 -1.31 16.21
CA PRO A 29 15.41 -1.02 15.27
C PRO A 29 15.10 0.19 14.38
N ALA A 30 16.13 0.97 14.09
CA ALA A 30 16.06 2.10 13.18
C ALA A 30 17.06 1.94 12.04
N LEU A 31 16.65 2.33 10.84
CA LEU A 31 17.52 2.45 9.68
C LEU A 31 17.97 3.91 9.58
N MET A 32 19.27 4.11 9.48
CA MET A 32 19.82 5.41 9.10
C MET A 32 20.35 5.32 7.68
N VAL A 33 19.86 6.23 6.84
CA VAL A 33 20.24 6.32 5.44
C VAL A 33 20.59 7.76 5.11
N ALA A 34 21.67 7.96 4.39
CA ALA A 34 22.08 9.25 3.88
C ALA A 34 22.54 9.07 2.43
N LEU A 35 22.04 9.93 1.54
CA LEU A 35 22.44 9.96 0.14
C LEU A 35 22.73 11.40 -0.28
N ARG A 36 23.51 11.55 -1.35
CA ARG A 36 23.75 12.83 -2.03
C ARG A 36 23.28 12.76 -3.47
N SER A 37 22.93 13.91 -4.02
CA SER A 37 22.60 14.06 -5.45
C SER A 37 23.79 14.62 -6.22
N ASP A 38 23.76 14.54 -7.54
CA ASP A 38 24.69 15.28 -8.41
C ASP A 38 24.13 16.67 -8.79
N GLY A 39 22.86 16.94 -8.48
CA GLY A 39 22.18 18.20 -8.80
C GLY A 39 21.82 19.04 -7.58
N ARG A 40 21.19 20.19 -7.85
CA ARG A 40 20.84 21.22 -6.85
C ARG A 40 19.37 21.65 -6.89
N ASP A 41 18.61 21.09 -7.82
CA ASP A 41 17.24 21.48 -8.11
C ASP A 41 16.22 20.47 -7.53
N LEU A 42 14.94 20.74 -7.79
CA LEU A 42 13.87 19.85 -7.37
C LEU A 42 13.96 18.45 -7.98
N GLY A 43 14.35 18.35 -9.26
CA GLY A 43 14.52 17.05 -9.92
C GLY A 43 15.63 16.21 -9.30
N ALA A 44 16.68 16.86 -8.79
CA ALA A 44 17.76 16.23 -8.05
C ALA A 44 17.30 15.69 -6.68
N LEU A 45 16.46 16.43 -5.97
CA LEU A 45 15.83 15.95 -4.72
C LEU A 45 14.85 14.79 -4.97
N GLU A 46 14.08 14.84 -6.04
CA GLU A 46 13.17 13.76 -6.43
C GLU A 46 13.91 12.43 -6.65
N ARG A 47 14.99 12.46 -7.44
CA ARG A 47 15.84 11.28 -7.68
C ARG A 47 16.43 10.76 -6.37
N LEU A 48 16.92 11.67 -5.53
CA LEU A 48 17.46 11.33 -4.22
C LEU A 48 16.42 10.61 -3.36
N PHE A 49 15.18 11.09 -3.35
CA PHE A 49 14.07 10.49 -2.62
C PHE A 49 13.63 9.14 -3.19
N GLU A 50 13.64 8.98 -4.52
CA GLU A 50 13.44 7.68 -5.19
C GLU A 50 14.52 6.67 -4.79
N ASP A 51 15.80 7.09 -4.79
CA ASP A 51 16.93 6.23 -4.41
C ASP A 51 16.85 5.82 -2.93
N LEU A 52 16.42 6.73 -2.05
CA LEU A 52 16.18 6.43 -0.65
C LEU A 52 15.11 5.37 -0.46
N ARG A 53 13.99 5.46 -1.19
CA ARG A 53 12.93 4.42 -1.18
C ARG A 53 13.47 3.07 -1.65
N ALA A 54 14.26 3.07 -2.71
CA ALA A 54 14.84 1.84 -3.24
C ALA A 54 15.77 1.19 -2.20
N ARG A 55 16.64 1.98 -1.57
CA ARG A 55 17.59 1.51 -0.55
C ARG A 55 16.93 1.15 0.78
N SER A 56 15.76 1.70 1.08
CA SER A 56 14.98 1.34 2.28
C SER A 56 14.00 0.19 2.04
N SER A 57 13.91 -0.36 0.82
CA SER A 57 13.03 -1.48 0.50
C SER A 57 13.49 -2.79 1.15
N ARG A 58 12.54 -3.70 1.46
CA ARG A 58 12.86 -5.03 2.01
C ARG A 58 13.87 -5.77 1.14
N VAL A 59 13.68 -5.74 -0.18
CA VAL A 59 14.54 -6.45 -1.14
C VAL A 59 15.99 -5.98 -1.01
N HIS A 60 16.20 -4.67 -1.06
CA HIS A 60 17.55 -4.11 -0.94
C HIS A 60 18.15 -4.37 0.45
N LEU A 61 17.38 -4.15 1.53
CA LEU A 61 17.89 -4.31 2.88
C LEU A 61 18.18 -5.76 3.27
N ARG A 62 17.42 -6.72 2.73
CA ARG A 62 17.73 -8.15 2.88
C ARG A 62 19.06 -8.50 2.25
N GLN A 63 19.33 -7.98 1.05
CA GLN A 63 20.60 -8.19 0.35
C GLN A 63 21.77 -7.45 0.99
N ALA A 64 21.56 -6.19 1.38
CA ALA A 64 22.62 -5.30 1.86
C ALA A 64 22.96 -5.52 3.34
N LEU A 65 21.95 -5.78 4.19
CA LEU A 65 22.07 -5.78 5.65
C LEU A 65 21.45 -7.02 6.33
N GLY A 66 20.94 -7.99 5.58
CA GLY A 66 20.29 -9.19 6.15
C GLY A 66 18.95 -8.91 6.83
N VAL A 67 18.29 -7.80 6.50
CA VAL A 67 17.04 -7.35 7.14
C VAL A 67 15.82 -7.80 6.35
N ASP A 68 14.93 -8.57 6.97
CA ASP A 68 13.76 -9.13 6.28
C ASP A 68 12.50 -8.25 6.35
N HIS A 69 12.69 -6.93 6.50
CA HIS A 69 11.62 -5.93 6.44
C HIS A 69 12.10 -4.64 5.76
N GLY A 70 11.16 -3.85 5.26
CA GLY A 70 11.43 -2.56 4.64
C GLY A 70 11.08 -1.39 5.55
N PHE A 71 11.68 -0.24 5.28
CA PHE A 71 11.37 1.04 5.91
C PHE A 71 10.82 1.98 4.84
N ARG A 72 9.81 2.78 5.19
CA ARG A 72 9.24 3.76 4.27
C ARG A 72 9.81 5.13 4.58
N ILE A 73 10.44 5.77 3.60
CA ILE A 73 11.02 7.11 3.77
C ILE A 73 9.97 8.16 4.14
N GLU A 74 8.73 7.98 3.70
CA GLU A 74 7.62 8.84 4.08
C GLU A 74 7.33 8.78 5.59
N ASP A 75 7.67 7.66 6.22
CA ASP A 75 7.47 7.42 7.64
C ASP A 75 8.74 7.73 8.47
N ALA A 76 9.70 8.46 7.89
CA ALA A 76 10.95 8.81 8.57
C ALA A 76 10.66 9.60 9.86
N ALA A 77 11.27 9.20 10.98
CA ALA A 77 11.12 9.88 12.25
C ALA A 77 11.85 11.23 12.25
N SER A 78 12.97 11.32 11.54
CA SER A 78 13.74 12.55 11.39
C SER A 78 14.40 12.63 10.03
N VAL A 79 14.38 13.80 9.41
CA VAL A 79 14.99 14.07 8.11
C VAL A 79 15.80 15.36 8.15
N VAL A 80 17.04 15.31 7.68
CA VAL A 80 17.89 16.48 7.50
C VAL A 80 18.17 16.66 6.01
N LEU A 81 17.77 17.80 5.45
CA LEU A 81 18.07 18.19 4.07
C LEU A 81 19.19 19.23 4.06
N ALA A 82 20.32 18.89 3.46
CA ALA A 82 21.43 19.80 3.20
C ALA A 82 21.28 20.44 1.83
N VAL A 83 21.19 21.77 1.80
CA VAL A 83 20.89 22.56 0.60
C VAL A 83 22.03 23.54 0.28
N PRO A 84 22.48 23.64 -0.99
CA PRO A 84 23.39 24.69 -1.41
C PRO A 84 22.77 26.09 -1.30
N PRO A 85 23.54 27.13 -0.94
CA PRO A 85 23.04 28.52 -0.85
C PRO A 85 22.30 29.02 -2.11
N GLU A 86 22.70 28.53 -3.28
CA GLU A 86 22.16 28.89 -4.59
C GLU A 86 20.87 28.17 -4.99
N ALA A 87 20.44 27.14 -4.23
CA ALA A 87 19.22 26.40 -4.53
C ALA A 87 17.99 27.07 -3.90
N ASP A 88 16.81 26.84 -4.50
CA ASP A 88 15.53 27.25 -3.92
C ASP A 88 15.16 26.33 -2.74
N GLY A 89 15.79 26.57 -1.59
CA GLY A 89 15.59 25.77 -0.38
C GLY A 89 14.13 25.74 0.10
N ALA A 90 13.37 26.82 -0.12
CA ALA A 90 11.97 26.88 0.26
C ALA A 90 11.09 25.98 -0.61
N ALA A 91 11.34 25.92 -1.92
CA ALA A 91 10.64 24.98 -2.80
C ALA A 91 10.95 23.52 -2.45
N LEU A 92 12.21 23.20 -2.18
CA LEU A 92 12.65 21.86 -1.79
C LEU A 92 12.02 21.41 -0.46
N GLU A 93 12.00 22.29 0.53
CA GLU A 93 11.39 22.07 1.84
C GLU A 93 9.87 21.82 1.73
N ARG A 94 9.16 22.65 0.97
CA ARG A 94 7.72 22.44 0.71
C ARG A 94 7.45 21.09 0.04
N TRP A 95 8.25 20.73 -0.96
CA TRP A 95 8.08 19.47 -1.69
C TRP A 95 8.29 18.25 -0.77
N LEU A 96 9.29 18.32 0.10
CA LEU A 96 9.61 17.24 1.04
C LEU A 96 8.57 17.14 2.15
N GLY A 97 8.13 18.27 2.71
CA GLY A 97 7.11 18.32 3.77
C GLY A 97 5.77 17.70 3.35
N ARG A 98 5.42 17.73 2.06
CA ARG A 98 4.21 17.03 1.54
C ARG A 98 4.34 15.51 1.50
N ARG A 99 5.57 14.99 1.53
CA ARG A 99 5.89 13.55 1.36
C ARG A 99 6.19 12.84 2.66
N LEU A 100 6.57 13.58 3.70
CA LEU A 100 6.83 13.04 5.03
C LEU A 100 5.54 13.00 5.88
N ASP A 101 5.54 12.14 6.89
CA ASP A 101 4.51 12.09 7.92
C ASP A 101 4.46 13.42 8.69
N ARG A 102 3.28 13.85 9.16
CA ARG A 102 3.13 15.09 9.93
C ARG A 102 3.94 15.05 11.23
N ALA A 103 4.22 13.87 11.77
CA ALA A 103 5.03 13.68 12.97
C ALA A 103 6.54 13.64 12.68
N SER A 104 6.96 13.65 11.41
CA SER A 104 8.38 13.64 11.05
C SER A 104 9.06 14.93 11.50
N ALA A 105 10.14 14.81 12.28
CA ALA A 105 11.02 15.94 12.55
C ALA A 105 11.81 16.29 11.28
N PHE A 106 11.82 17.55 10.90
CA PHE A 106 12.51 18.01 9.69
C PHE A 106 13.43 19.19 10.01
N GLU A 107 14.67 19.12 9.50
CA GLU A 107 15.65 20.20 9.58
C GLU A 107 16.27 20.46 8.20
N ARG A 108 16.30 21.73 7.79
CA ARG A 108 17.05 22.17 6.61
C ARG A 108 18.32 22.87 7.05
N ILE A 109 19.45 22.42 6.51
CA ILE A 109 20.75 23.08 6.71
C ILE A 109 21.28 23.63 5.40
N THR A 110 22.06 24.71 5.49
CA THR A 110 22.72 25.30 4.32
C THR A 110 24.20 24.92 4.33
N ARG A 111 24.71 24.37 3.22
CA ARG A 111 26.15 24.12 3.03
C ARG A 111 26.54 24.16 1.56
N PRO A 112 27.80 24.51 1.22
CA PRO A 112 28.30 24.34 -0.15
C PRO A 112 28.23 22.89 -0.63
N GLY A 113 28.14 22.71 -1.95
CA GLY A 113 28.15 21.40 -2.60
C GLY A 113 26.77 20.90 -3.02
N PRO A 114 26.65 19.61 -3.39
CA PRO A 114 25.38 19.05 -3.85
C PRO A 114 24.36 18.89 -2.72
N LEU A 115 23.09 18.72 -3.10
CA LEU A 115 22.04 18.28 -2.19
C LEU A 115 22.44 16.98 -1.48
N ALA A 116 22.17 16.89 -0.19
CA ALA A 116 22.16 15.61 0.51
C ALA A 116 20.96 15.51 1.43
N LEU A 117 20.46 14.28 1.60
CA LEU A 117 19.34 14.00 2.48
C LEU A 117 19.73 12.82 3.36
N ALA A 118 19.64 13.05 4.67
CA ALA A 118 19.82 12.04 5.70
C ALA A 118 18.49 11.80 6.40
N ALA A 119 18.12 10.55 6.60
CA ALA A 119 16.88 10.15 7.25
C ALA A 119 17.12 9.05 8.28
N LEU A 120 16.43 9.19 9.41
CA LEU A 120 16.29 8.15 10.43
C LEU A 120 14.89 7.57 10.30
N LEU A 121 14.81 6.35 9.82
CA LEU A 121 13.57 5.60 9.67
C LEU A 121 13.46 4.63 10.82
N ARG A 122 12.29 4.57 11.45
CA ARG A 122 12.00 3.55 12.44
C ARG A 122 11.17 2.47 11.80
N LEU A 123 11.33 1.25 12.27
CA LEU A 123 10.35 0.22 12.01
C LEU A 123 9.00 0.74 12.51
N ARG A 124 8.08 1.04 11.60
CA ARG A 124 6.68 0.84 11.95
C ARG A 124 6.57 -0.65 12.15
N SER A 125 6.26 -1.09 13.36
CA SER A 125 6.07 -2.50 13.66
C SER A 125 5.06 -3.08 12.65
N GLY A 126 5.59 -3.74 11.61
CA GLY A 126 4.83 -4.60 10.71
C GLY A 126 4.42 -5.89 11.40
N ALA A 127 4.94 -6.13 12.60
CA ALA A 127 4.43 -7.11 13.54
C ALA A 127 3.31 -6.48 14.37
N ALA A 128 2.12 -7.08 14.37
CA ALA A 128 1.32 -7.09 15.59
C ALA A 128 2.11 -7.94 16.59
N PRO A 129 2.75 -7.32 17.61
CA PRO A 129 2.08 -6.83 18.81
C PRO A 129 2.53 -5.42 19.26
N GLY A 130 1.63 -4.67 19.91
CA GLY A 130 1.91 -3.34 20.49
C GLY A 130 1.20 -2.16 19.80
N ARG A 131 0.34 -2.41 18.81
CA ARG A 131 -0.55 -1.36 18.29
C ARG A 131 -1.62 -1.03 19.33
N GLU A 132 -1.81 0.25 19.61
CA GLU A 132 -2.95 0.71 20.40
C GLU A 132 -4.27 0.22 19.78
N ALA A 133 -5.21 -0.18 20.63
CA ALA A 133 -6.53 -0.60 20.19
C ALA A 133 -7.18 0.53 19.37
N TYR A 134 -7.91 0.19 18.32
CA TYR A 134 -8.71 1.15 17.58
C TYR A 134 -9.78 1.74 18.50
N GLN A 135 -9.82 3.07 18.57
CA GLN A 135 -10.82 3.77 19.38
C GLN A 135 -11.78 4.52 18.47
N CYS A 136 -13.06 4.47 18.83
CA CYS A 136 -14.07 5.36 18.27
C CYS A 136 -13.95 6.70 19.02
N GLY A 137 -13.68 7.78 18.30
CA GLY A 137 -13.60 9.12 18.87
C GLY A 137 -14.97 9.64 19.30
N ALA A 138 -14.98 10.73 20.06
CA ALA A 138 -16.21 11.43 20.46
C ALA A 138 -17.04 11.93 19.26
N ASP A 139 -16.43 12.05 18.08
CA ASP A 139 -17.10 12.38 16.83
C ASP A 139 -17.71 11.16 16.11
N GLY A 140 -17.75 9.99 16.78
CA GLY A 140 -18.30 8.74 16.25
C GLY A 140 -17.41 8.06 15.21
N ARG A 141 -16.16 8.52 15.03
CA ARG A 141 -15.27 8.03 13.98
C ARG A 141 -14.06 7.29 14.51
N VAL A 142 -13.69 6.22 13.82
CA VAL A 142 -12.45 5.48 14.04
C VAL A 142 -11.35 6.05 13.18
N ARG A 143 -10.19 6.38 13.77
CA ARG A 143 -9.02 6.80 12.99
C ARG A 143 -8.28 5.58 12.45
N VAL A 144 -8.01 5.57 11.15
CA VAL A 144 -7.28 4.50 10.47
C VAL A 144 -6.20 5.08 9.56
N GLU A 145 -5.09 4.37 9.35
CA GLU A 145 -4.03 4.86 8.46
C GLU A 145 -4.52 4.92 7.01
N ALA A 146 -5.25 3.89 6.57
CA ALA A 146 -5.76 3.83 5.22
C ALA A 146 -7.10 3.13 5.16
N PHE A 147 -7.94 3.62 4.27
CA PHE A 147 -9.19 2.99 3.87
C PHE A 147 -9.26 2.98 2.34
N GLU A 148 -9.74 1.91 1.73
CA GLU A 148 -9.73 1.73 0.28
C GLU A 148 -11.10 1.44 -0.29
N LEU A 149 -11.34 1.95 -1.50
CA LEU A 149 -12.48 1.60 -2.33
C LEU A 149 -11.96 1.00 -3.63
N HIS A 150 -12.55 -0.14 -3.99
CA HIS A 150 -12.31 -0.79 -5.27
C HIS A 150 -13.33 -0.28 -6.27
N VAL A 151 -12.88 0.47 -7.28
CA VAL A 151 -13.79 1.19 -8.20
C VAL A 151 -14.08 0.40 -9.48
N VAL A 152 -13.25 -0.60 -9.75
CA VAL A 152 -13.38 -1.57 -10.84
C VAL A 152 -13.07 -2.96 -10.29
N GLU A 153 -13.87 -3.98 -10.63
CA GLU A 153 -13.64 -5.34 -10.12
C GLU A 153 -12.60 -6.14 -10.94
N HIS A 154 -12.45 -5.82 -12.23
CA HIS A 154 -11.62 -6.52 -13.20
C HIS A 154 -10.34 -5.74 -13.57
N CYS A 155 -9.36 -6.43 -14.15
CA CYS A 155 -8.07 -5.86 -14.55
C CYS A 155 -7.71 -6.24 -15.99
N ASN A 156 -6.92 -5.39 -16.65
CA ASN A 156 -6.32 -5.70 -17.96
C ASN A 156 -5.05 -6.57 -17.84
N LEU A 157 -4.64 -6.93 -16.63
CA LEU A 157 -3.59 -7.91 -16.33
C LEU A 157 -4.18 -9.16 -15.67
N ARG A 158 -3.43 -10.27 -15.72
CA ARG A 158 -3.90 -11.59 -15.27
C ARG A 158 -2.96 -12.22 -14.25
N CYS A 159 -2.49 -11.43 -13.28
CA CYS A 159 -1.54 -11.86 -12.25
C CYS A 159 -2.07 -13.08 -11.47
N ALA A 160 -1.28 -14.16 -11.37
CA ALA A 160 -1.73 -15.40 -10.76
C ALA A 160 -2.15 -15.26 -9.29
N HIS A 161 -1.36 -14.57 -8.47
CA HIS A 161 -1.66 -14.38 -7.04
C HIS A 161 -2.34 -13.04 -6.74
N CYS A 162 -3.16 -12.52 -7.67
CA CYS A 162 -3.81 -11.22 -7.56
C CYS A 162 -4.60 -11.08 -6.24
N CYS A 163 -4.43 -9.95 -5.55
CA CYS A 163 -4.99 -9.80 -4.22
C CYS A 163 -6.52 -9.65 -4.18
N ASN A 164 -7.09 -9.21 -5.29
CA ASN A 164 -8.49 -8.87 -5.42
C ASN A 164 -9.21 -9.80 -6.38
N MET A 165 -8.55 -10.89 -6.81
CA MET A 165 -9.10 -11.87 -7.77
C MET A 165 -9.52 -11.27 -9.11
N SER A 166 -9.02 -10.08 -9.44
CA SER A 166 -9.43 -9.32 -10.62
C SER A 166 -9.32 -10.03 -11.96
N PRO A 167 -8.40 -11.00 -12.18
CA PRO A 167 -8.39 -11.79 -13.40
C PRO A 167 -9.59 -12.75 -13.54
N LEU A 168 -10.21 -13.15 -12.41
CA LEU A 168 -11.36 -14.06 -12.38
C LEU A 168 -12.69 -13.32 -12.17
N ASN A 169 -12.66 -12.11 -11.61
CA ASN A 169 -13.86 -11.32 -11.38
C ASN A 169 -14.51 -10.88 -12.70
N PRO A 170 -15.85 -10.81 -12.76
CA PRO A 170 -16.54 -10.27 -13.91
C PRO A 170 -16.23 -8.78 -14.10
N GLN A 171 -16.41 -8.32 -15.34
CA GLN A 171 -16.31 -6.90 -15.64
C GLN A 171 -17.44 -6.13 -14.94
N ARG A 172 -17.05 -5.31 -13.95
CA ARG A 172 -17.94 -4.41 -13.22
C ARG A 172 -17.21 -3.10 -12.91
N PHE A 173 -17.93 -2.01 -13.12
CA PHE A 173 -17.55 -0.65 -12.73
C PHE A 173 -18.56 -0.20 -11.67
N LEU A 174 -18.09 0.41 -10.57
CA LEU A 174 -19.02 1.03 -9.62
C LEU A 174 -19.31 2.45 -10.07
N SER A 175 -20.59 2.79 -10.16
CA SER A 175 -21.01 4.14 -10.47
C SER A 175 -20.52 5.14 -9.41
N VAL A 176 -20.34 6.39 -9.82
CA VAL A 176 -20.05 7.50 -8.89
C VAL A 176 -21.11 7.57 -7.78
N GLY A 177 -22.36 7.22 -8.06
CA GLY A 177 -23.45 7.18 -7.07
C GLY A 177 -23.27 6.12 -6.00
N GLU A 178 -22.94 4.88 -6.38
CA GLU A 178 -22.66 3.78 -5.43
C GLU A 178 -21.46 4.12 -4.53
N LEU A 179 -20.40 4.65 -5.14
CA LEU A 179 -19.19 5.06 -4.41
C LEU A 179 -19.48 6.24 -3.48
N ARG A 180 -20.28 7.21 -3.93
CA ARG A 180 -20.71 8.36 -3.10
C ARG A 180 -21.49 7.90 -1.88
N ALA A 181 -22.50 7.03 -2.06
CA ALA A 181 -23.28 6.51 -0.94
C ALA A 181 -22.40 5.77 0.07
N THR A 182 -21.43 5.00 -0.41
CA THR A 182 -20.44 4.34 0.45
C THR A 182 -19.59 5.35 1.20
N CYS A 183 -19.03 6.35 0.49
CA CYS A 183 -18.22 7.41 1.06
C CYS A 183 -18.96 8.23 2.11
N GLU A 184 -20.19 8.67 1.83
CA GLU A 184 -21.04 9.41 2.77
C GLU A 184 -21.27 8.61 4.04
N ARG A 185 -21.51 7.30 3.90
CA ARG A 185 -21.70 6.44 5.05
C ARG A 185 -20.42 6.22 5.85
N MET A 186 -19.29 6.03 5.17
CA MET A 186 -18.00 5.85 5.83
C MET A 186 -17.50 7.13 6.49
N ALA A 187 -17.85 8.30 5.95
CA ALA A 187 -17.47 9.60 6.51
C ALA A 187 -18.03 9.82 7.91
N THR A 188 -19.12 9.14 8.29
CA THR A 188 -19.69 9.21 9.65
C THR A 188 -18.98 8.28 10.64
N ALA A 189 -18.14 7.35 10.18
CA ALA A 189 -17.62 6.26 11.00
C ALA A 189 -16.10 6.07 10.93
N VAL A 190 -15.44 6.59 9.89
CA VAL A 190 -14.02 6.43 9.65
C VAL A 190 -13.40 7.77 9.28
N ARG A 191 -12.26 8.07 9.90
CA ARG A 191 -11.33 9.11 9.49
C ARG A 191 -10.03 8.44 9.06
N ALA A 192 -9.76 8.43 7.76
CA ALA A 192 -8.56 7.81 7.21
C ALA A 192 -7.45 8.86 6.97
N ASP A 193 -6.20 8.52 7.28
CA ASP A 193 -5.07 9.39 6.91
C ASP A 193 -4.89 9.46 5.38
N VAL A 194 -5.24 8.38 4.67
CA VAL A 194 -5.36 8.36 3.21
C VAL A 194 -6.54 7.50 2.75
N LEU A 195 -7.31 8.02 1.78
CA LEU A 195 -8.34 7.28 1.06
C LEU A 195 -7.75 6.73 -0.24
N LYS A 196 -7.74 5.40 -0.38
CA LYS A 196 -7.12 4.73 -1.51
C LYS A 196 -8.16 4.38 -2.58
N VAL A 197 -7.84 4.66 -3.82
CA VAL A 197 -8.53 4.17 -5.01
C VAL A 197 -7.76 2.98 -5.56
N SER A 198 -8.42 1.83 -5.59
CA SER A 198 -7.86 0.57 -6.08
C SER A 198 -8.96 -0.25 -6.78
N GLY A 199 -8.77 -1.57 -6.90
CA GLY A 199 -9.69 -2.49 -7.55
C GLY A 199 -8.94 -3.59 -8.28
N GLY A 200 -9.44 -3.97 -9.45
CA GLY A 200 -8.57 -4.47 -10.51
C GLY A 200 -7.71 -3.34 -11.04
N GLU A 201 -8.03 -2.79 -12.22
CA GLU A 201 -7.33 -1.62 -12.74
C GLU A 201 -8.25 -0.38 -12.73
N PRO A 202 -8.04 0.58 -11.81
CA PRO A 202 -8.88 1.78 -11.70
C PRO A 202 -8.92 2.64 -12.96
N LEU A 203 -7.82 2.67 -13.73
CA LEU A 203 -7.75 3.50 -14.94
C LEU A 203 -8.56 2.93 -16.12
N LEU A 204 -9.23 1.78 -15.95
CA LEU A 204 -10.27 1.32 -16.86
C LEU A 204 -11.60 2.07 -16.65
N HIS A 205 -11.80 2.71 -15.49
CA HIS A 205 -13.05 3.39 -15.18
C HIS A 205 -13.20 4.68 -15.99
N PRO A 206 -14.29 4.86 -16.77
CA PRO A 206 -14.46 6.05 -17.62
C PRO A 206 -14.54 7.35 -16.80
N ASP A 207 -15.16 7.30 -15.61
CA ASP A 207 -15.32 8.46 -14.73
C ASP A 207 -14.26 8.59 -13.62
N ILE A 208 -13.05 8.03 -13.79
CA ILE A 208 -12.04 7.98 -12.72
C ILE A 208 -11.72 9.35 -12.11
N ALA A 209 -11.63 10.40 -12.93
CA ALA A 209 -11.38 11.76 -12.45
C ALA A 209 -12.54 12.31 -11.58
N ALA A 210 -13.79 11.99 -11.94
CA ALA A 210 -14.96 12.38 -11.15
C ALA A 210 -15.01 11.62 -9.82
N ILE A 211 -14.64 10.33 -9.82
CA ILE A 211 -14.53 9.52 -8.61
C ILE A 211 -13.48 10.10 -7.66
N LEU A 212 -12.28 10.41 -8.15
CA LEU A 212 -11.20 11.01 -7.34
C LEU A 212 -11.67 12.31 -6.68
N ARG A 213 -12.30 13.22 -7.44
CA ARG A 213 -12.85 14.48 -6.91
C ARG A 213 -13.90 14.24 -5.84
N MET A 214 -14.83 13.31 -6.07
CA MET A 214 -15.88 12.95 -5.11
C MET A 214 -15.27 12.38 -3.82
N MET A 215 -14.33 11.45 -3.95
CA MET A 215 -13.68 10.80 -2.82
C MET A 215 -12.90 11.81 -1.96
N ARG A 216 -12.18 12.75 -2.60
CA ARG A 216 -11.50 13.85 -1.89
C ARG A 216 -12.47 14.76 -1.13
N ALA A 217 -13.66 14.98 -1.67
CA ALA A 217 -14.69 15.80 -1.04
C ALA A 217 -15.56 15.04 -0.01
N SER A 218 -15.36 13.73 0.16
CA SER A 218 -16.26 12.88 0.97
C SER A 218 -16.18 13.12 2.48
N GLY A 219 -15.11 13.74 2.98
CA GLY A 219 -14.86 13.88 4.42
C GLY A 219 -14.29 12.63 5.10
N VAL A 220 -14.06 11.54 4.37
CA VAL A 220 -13.36 10.34 4.87
C VAL A 220 -11.87 10.60 5.08
N SER A 221 -11.24 11.30 4.12
CA SER A 221 -9.84 11.70 4.17
C SER A 221 -9.61 12.99 3.40
N GLU A 222 -8.60 13.76 3.79
CA GLU A 222 -8.10 14.92 3.04
C GLU A 222 -7.19 14.52 1.87
N ARG A 223 -6.73 13.27 1.83
CA ARG A 223 -5.76 12.77 0.84
C ARG A 223 -6.33 11.58 0.07
N VAL A 224 -6.23 11.62 -1.25
CA VAL A 224 -6.61 10.52 -2.14
C VAL A 224 -5.37 9.96 -2.84
N ARG A 225 -5.17 8.64 -2.70
CA ARG A 225 -4.09 7.90 -3.36
C ARG A 225 -4.65 6.89 -4.35
N LEU A 226 -4.19 6.90 -5.59
CA LEU A 226 -4.56 5.89 -6.59
C LEU A 226 -3.46 4.83 -6.75
N PHE A 227 -3.89 3.58 -6.81
CA PHE A 227 -3.04 2.43 -7.14
C PHE A 227 -3.36 1.94 -8.55
N THR A 228 -2.33 1.75 -9.39
CA THR A 228 -2.50 1.32 -10.78
C THR A 228 -1.33 0.44 -11.21
N ASN A 229 -1.53 -0.41 -12.22
CA ASN A 229 -0.44 -1.07 -12.94
C ASN A 229 0.32 -0.11 -13.87
N GLY A 230 -0.20 1.10 -14.10
CA GLY A 230 0.46 2.19 -14.80
C GLY A 230 0.42 2.13 -16.33
N LEU A 231 -0.16 1.08 -16.93
CA LEU A 231 -0.16 0.89 -18.39
C LEU A 231 -1.05 1.90 -19.12
N LEU A 232 -2.05 2.47 -18.44
CA LEU A 232 -3.02 3.41 -18.99
C LEU A 232 -2.74 4.87 -18.60
N LEU A 233 -1.64 5.16 -17.90
CA LEU A 233 -1.35 6.52 -17.44
C LEU A 233 -1.11 7.52 -18.57
N ALA A 234 -0.68 7.05 -19.74
CA ALA A 234 -0.43 7.90 -20.89
C ALA A 234 -1.70 8.53 -21.49
N SER A 235 -2.88 7.95 -21.22
CA SER A 235 -4.16 8.48 -21.71
C SER A 235 -4.87 9.38 -20.70
N MET A 236 -4.28 9.62 -19.51
CA MET A 236 -4.93 10.43 -18.47
C MET A 236 -4.74 11.94 -18.72
N GLY A 237 -5.84 12.68 -18.70
CA GLY A 237 -5.88 14.13 -18.86
C GLY A 237 -5.57 14.91 -17.59
N ASP A 238 -5.43 16.23 -17.71
CA ASP A 238 -5.10 17.15 -16.61
C ASP A 238 -6.13 17.05 -15.46
N ASP A 239 -7.40 16.79 -15.77
CA ASP A 239 -8.49 16.67 -14.80
C ASP A 239 -8.36 15.45 -13.86
N PHE A 240 -7.72 14.37 -14.32
CA PHE A 240 -7.32 13.25 -13.49
C PHE A 240 -6.19 13.63 -12.53
N TRP A 241 -5.16 14.30 -13.06
CA TRP A 241 -3.97 14.67 -12.28
C TRP A 241 -4.30 15.72 -11.21
N ASP A 242 -5.13 16.71 -11.53
CA ASP A 242 -5.61 17.75 -10.60
C ASP A 242 -6.50 17.18 -9.47
N ALA A 243 -7.06 15.98 -9.68
CA ALA A 243 -7.90 15.30 -8.70
C ALA A 243 -7.11 14.38 -7.75
N LEU A 244 -5.81 14.19 -7.98
CA LEU A 244 -5.00 13.18 -7.31
C LEU A 244 -3.95 13.81 -6.40
N ASP A 245 -3.86 13.36 -5.15
CA ASP A 245 -2.77 13.79 -4.26
C ASP A 245 -1.56 12.87 -4.39
N GLU A 246 -1.81 11.57 -4.61
CA GLU A 246 -0.75 10.56 -4.64
C GLU A 246 -1.01 9.44 -5.65
N LEU A 247 0.05 9.03 -6.35
CA LEU A 247 0.03 7.94 -7.31
C LEU A 247 0.99 6.82 -6.87
N THR A 248 0.49 5.60 -6.75
CA THR A 248 1.32 4.39 -6.61
C THR A 248 1.20 3.52 -7.86
N ILE A 249 2.33 3.30 -8.53
CA ILE A 249 2.45 2.42 -9.69
C ILE A 249 3.04 1.09 -9.24
N SER A 250 2.32 0.00 -9.46
CA SER A 250 2.86 -1.36 -9.37
C SER A 250 3.38 -1.79 -10.74
N SER A 251 4.69 -1.61 -10.98
CA SER A 251 5.33 -2.00 -12.24
C SER A 251 5.72 -3.48 -12.17
N TYR A 252 4.85 -4.32 -12.72
CA TYR A 252 4.99 -5.77 -12.69
C TYR A 252 6.07 -6.29 -13.65
N ALA A 253 6.89 -7.25 -13.21
CA ALA A 253 7.98 -7.79 -14.03
C ALA A 253 7.52 -8.39 -15.38
N SER A 254 6.31 -8.96 -15.43
CA SER A 254 5.73 -9.54 -16.65
C SER A 254 4.96 -8.53 -17.52
N ALA A 255 4.80 -7.30 -17.04
CA ALA A 255 4.17 -6.19 -17.77
C ALA A 255 4.72 -4.85 -17.24
N PRO A 256 6.02 -4.57 -17.43
CA PRO A 256 6.64 -3.39 -16.85
C PRO A 256 6.13 -2.12 -17.54
N VAL A 257 6.02 -1.04 -16.77
CA VAL A 257 5.66 0.26 -17.34
C VAL A 257 6.80 0.74 -18.24
N LYS A 258 6.48 1.08 -19.49
CA LYS A 258 7.48 1.51 -20.47
C LYS A 258 8.19 2.78 -20.00
N PRO A 259 9.51 2.94 -20.25
CA PRO A 259 10.27 4.13 -19.84
C PRO A 259 9.66 5.46 -20.33
N ALA A 260 9.11 5.47 -21.56
CA ALA A 260 8.43 6.66 -22.10
C ALA A 260 7.19 7.06 -21.30
N ILE A 261 6.41 6.08 -20.79
CA ILE A 261 5.26 6.35 -19.92
C ILE A 261 5.74 6.87 -18.57
N LEU A 262 6.79 6.29 -17.99
CA LEU A 262 7.36 6.78 -16.73
C LEU A 262 7.90 8.21 -16.85
N ALA A 263 8.51 8.57 -17.98
CA ALA A 263 8.98 9.93 -18.25
C ALA A 263 7.80 10.92 -18.30
N LEU A 264 6.72 10.58 -19.02
CA LEU A 264 5.49 11.35 -19.05
C LEU A 264 4.87 11.50 -17.65
N VAL A 265 4.76 10.41 -16.90
CA VAL A 265 4.24 10.43 -15.52
C VAL A 265 5.06 11.38 -14.66
N ARG A 266 6.40 11.32 -14.73
CA ARG A 266 7.28 12.21 -13.96
C ARG A 266 7.09 13.69 -14.32
N GLU A 267 6.78 14.01 -15.57
CA GLU A 267 6.41 15.37 -15.97
C GLU A 267 5.06 15.78 -15.37
N ARG A 268 4.03 14.92 -15.49
CA ARG A 268 2.70 15.19 -14.94
C ARG A 268 2.69 15.36 -13.43
N VAL A 269 3.35 14.48 -12.69
CA VAL A 269 3.38 14.57 -11.22
C VAL A 269 4.09 15.83 -10.73
N ARG A 270 5.07 16.36 -11.48
CA ARG A 270 5.68 17.66 -11.17
C ARG A 270 4.71 18.79 -11.41
N ARG A 271 4.06 18.79 -12.58
CA ARG A 271 3.13 19.84 -12.99
C ARG A 271 1.92 19.94 -12.06
N HIS A 272 1.42 18.81 -11.59
CA HIS A 272 0.23 18.71 -10.76
C HIS A 272 0.55 18.48 -9.26
N ASP A 273 1.82 18.51 -8.87
CA ASP A 273 2.29 18.34 -7.49
C ASP A 273 1.81 17.03 -6.82
N VAL A 274 1.82 15.94 -7.57
CA VAL A 274 1.40 14.61 -7.11
C VAL A 274 2.56 13.86 -6.46
N VAL A 275 2.32 13.20 -5.33
CA VAL A 275 3.31 12.29 -4.74
C VAL A 275 3.36 10.98 -5.51
N LEU A 276 4.46 10.74 -6.21
CA LEU A 276 4.69 9.51 -6.96
C LEU A 276 5.40 8.44 -6.11
N ASN A 277 4.95 7.21 -6.22
CA ASN A 277 5.63 6.00 -5.74
C ASN A 277 5.61 4.93 -6.84
N ILE A 278 6.77 4.41 -7.23
CA ILE A 278 6.87 3.33 -8.22
C ILE A 278 7.42 2.09 -7.51
N LYS A 279 6.65 1.01 -7.53
CA LYS A 279 7.00 -0.27 -6.93
C LYS A 279 7.30 -1.28 -8.04
N PRO A 280 8.56 -1.68 -8.23
CA PRO A 280 8.87 -2.88 -8.99
C PRO A 280 8.24 -4.09 -8.30
N VAL A 281 7.51 -4.92 -9.03
CA VAL A 281 6.89 -6.13 -8.49
C VAL A 281 7.35 -7.34 -9.30
N SER A 282 8.32 -8.06 -8.76
CA SER A 282 8.86 -9.30 -9.33
C SER A 282 8.34 -10.56 -8.65
N GLU A 283 7.70 -10.43 -7.49
CA GLU A 283 7.26 -11.54 -6.65
C GLU A 283 5.91 -11.23 -6.01
N PHE A 284 5.14 -12.27 -5.71
CA PHE A 284 3.87 -12.19 -5.00
C PHE A 284 3.86 -13.14 -3.82
N SER A 285 3.25 -12.73 -2.72
CA SER A 285 2.87 -13.66 -1.66
C SER A 285 1.61 -14.42 -2.06
N GLU A 286 1.63 -15.74 -1.91
CA GLU A 286 0.44 -16.59 -1.96
C GLU A 286 -0.41 -16.36 -0.72
N VAL A 287 -1.28 -15.33 -0.78
CA VAL A 287 -2.12 -14.95 0.36
C VAL A 287 -3.39 -15.78 0.43
N LEU A 288 -4.02 -16.11 -0.70
CA LEU A 288 -5.22 -16.96 -0.74
C LEU A 288 -4.81 -18.38 -1.11
N THR A 289 -5.43 -19.36 -0.44
CA THR A 289 -5.21 -20.79 -0.70
C THR A 289 -6.56 -21.48 -0.92
N PRO A 290 -6.66 -22.39 -1.90
CA PRO A 290 -7.91 -23.11 -2.16
C PRO A 290 -8.20 -24.19 -1.09
N HIS A 291 -7.26 -24.42 -0.17
CA HIS A 291 -7.35 -25.45 0.86
C HIS A 291 -7.90 -24.90 2.17
N TYR A 292 -8.88 -25.60 2.75
CA TYR A 292 -9.45 -25.21 4.05
C TYR A 292 -8.52 -25.57 5.21
N ARG A 293 -8.11 -24.56 5.98
CA ARG A 293 -7.26 -24.73 7.16
C ARG A 293 -8.06 -25.17 8.40
N ARG A 294 -7.95 -26.45 8.75
CA ARG A 294 -8.64 -27.03 9.93
C ARG A 294 -7.98 -26.71 11.27
N ASP A 295 -6.67 -26.46 11.30
CA ASP A 295 -5.94 -26.19 12.55
C ASP A 295 -6.22 -24.77 13.07
N ASP A 296 -6.91 -24.70 14.20
CA ASP A 296 -7.30 -23.46 14.88
C ASP A 296 -6.10 -22.68 15.42
N ALA A 297 -5.08 -23.36 15.93
CA ALA A 297 -3.89 -22.71 16.49
C ALA A 297 -3.06 -22.05 15.39
N VAL A 298 -2.95 -22.70 14.23
CA VAL A 298 -2.30 -22.09 13.05
C VAL A 298 -3.11 -20.91 12.54
N ASN A 299 -4.44 -21.06 12.43
CA ASN A 299 -5.33 -19.98 11.98
C ASN A 299 -5.28 -18.76 12.90
N GLN A 300 -5.24 -18.99 14.22
CA GLN A 300 -5.09 -17.94 15.23
C GLN A 300 -3.74 -17.22 15.09
N ARG A 301 -2.62 -17.95 14.96
CA ARG A 301 -1.30 -17.32 14.78
C ARG A 301 -1.27 -16.44 13.54
N ILE A 302 -1.73 -16.95 12.39
CA ILE A 302 -1.80 -16.16 11.15
C ILE A 302 -2.65 -14.92 11.38
N PHE A 303 -3.81 -15.05 12.00
CA PHE A 303 -4.66 -13.90 12.30
C PHE A 303 -3.94 -12.89 13.17
N ASP A 304 -3.29 -13.32 14.25
CA ASP A 304 -2.61 -12.46 15.21
C ASP A 304 -1.47 -11.68 14.55
N THR A 305 -0.66 -12.31 13.70
CA THR A 305 0.50 -11.72 13.01
C THR A 305 0.15 -10.98 11.71
N CYS A 306 -1.06 -11.15 11.18
CA CYS A 306 -1.43 -10.63 9.85
C CYS A 306 -1.49 -9.10 9.79
N TRP A 307 -0.53 -8.48 9.11
CA TRP A 307 -0.49 -7.03 8.89
C TRP A 307 -1.56 -6.53 7.90
N LEU A 308 -2.07 -7.39 7.00
CA LEU A 308 -3.05 -7.00 5.97
C LEU A 308 -4.36 -6.49 6.61
N ARG A 309 -4.78 -7.08 7.74
CA ARG A 309 -6.00 -6.72 8.49
C ARG A 309 -6.02 -5.27 9.02
N HIS A 310 -4.88 -4.60 8.91
CA HIS A 310 -4.64 -3.26 9.41
C HIS A 310 -4.30 -2.25 8.31
N ARG A 311 -4.11 -2.71 7.08
CA ARG A 311 -3.60 -1.90 5.96
C ARG A 311 -4.50 -1.92 4.72
N CYS A 312 -5.34 -2.94 4.59
CA CYS A 312 -6.22 -3.20 3.45
C CYS A 312 -7.70 -3.08 3.86
N LEU A 313 -8.02 -2.08 4.68
CA LEU A 313 -9.38 -1.83 5.15
C LEU A 313 -10.24 -1.38 3.96
N VAL A 314 -11.30 -2.10 3.63
CA VAL A 314 -12.08 -1.89 2.39
C VAL A 314 -13.57 -1.91 2.68
N ALA A 315 -14.35 -1.13 1.93
CA ALA A 315 -15.79 -1.33 1.86
C ALA A 315 -16.20 -1.93 0.52
N ARG A 316 -17.06 -2.94 0.58
CA ARG A 316 -17.60 -3.62 -0.60
C ARG A 316 -19.02 -4.09 -0.31
N ASP A 317 -19.91 -3.86 -1.26
CA ASP A 317 -21.31 -4.29 -1.22
C ASP A 317 -22.02 -4.10 0.13
N GLY A 318 -21.97 -2.86 0.63
CA GLY A 318 -22.67 -2.47 1.86
C GLY A 318 -22.03 -2.96 3.16
N HIS A 319 -20.80 -3.46 3.13
CA HIS A 319 -20.05 -3.92 4.30
C HIS A 319 -18.65 -3.32 4.36
N PHE A 320 -18.14 -3.11 5.58
CA PHE A 320 -16.75 -2.78 5.87
C PHE A 320 -15.98 -4.05 6.26
N TYR A 321 -14.75 -4.20 5.76
CA TYR A 321 -13.88 -5.36 5.99
C TYR A 321 -12.49 -4.94 6.44
N ALA A 322 -11.86 -5.77 7.28
CA ALA A 322 -10.50 -5.54 7.76
C ALA A 322 -9.44 -5.80 6.67
N CYS A 323 -9.77 -6.59 5.66
CA CYS A 323 -8.86 -6.88 4.55
C CYS A 323 -9.63 -7.17 3.26
N THR A 324 -8.96 -7.03 2.12
CA THR A 324 -9.51 -7.44 0.82
C THR A 324 -9.85 -8.93 0.76
N ARG A 325 -9.23 -9.78 1.59
CA ARG A 325 -9.49 -11.23 1.56
C ARG A 325 -10.83 -11.60 2.14
N ALA A 326 -11.25 -10.89 3.18
CA ALA A 326 -12.60 -11.02 3.70
C ALA A 326 -13.63 -10.48 2.69
N ALA A 327 -13.32 -9.36 2.03
CA ALA A 327 -14.22 -8.73 1.05
C ALA A 327 -14.43 -9.56 -0.24
N TYR A 328 -13.42 -10.33 -0.66
CA TYR A 328 -13.44 -11.14 -1.89
C TYR A 328 -13.45 -12.66 -1.63
N GLY A 329 -13.47 -13.10 -0.37
CA GLY A 329 -13.33 -14.51 -0.01
C GLY A 329 -14.43 -15.39 -0.60
N GLY A 330 -15.67 -14.91 -0.58
CA GLY A 330 -16.80 -15.61 -1.22
C GLY A 330 -16.61 -15.80 -2.73
N ASP A 331 -16.13 -14.77 -3.43
CA ASP A 331 -15.86 -14.85 -4.88
C ASP A 331 -14.71 -15.82 -5.16
N PHE A 332 -13.64 -15.76 -4.37
CA PHE A 332 -12.53 -16.71 -4.46
C PHE A 332 -13.01 -18.16 -4.32
N LEU A 333 -13.88 -18.45 -3.35
CA LEU A 333 -14.34 -19.81 -3.13
C LEU A 333 -15.28 -20.30 -4.23
N ARG A 334 -16.15 -19.42 -4.75
CA ARG A 334 -17.02 -19.74 -5.89
C ARG A 334 -16.24 -20.02 -7.16
N LEU A 335 -15.17 -19.26 -7.40
CA LEU A 335 -14.46 -19.27 -8.68
C LEU A 335 -13.22 -20.17 -8.71
N ALA A 336 -12.61 -20.46 -7.56
CA ALA A 336 -11.29 -21.09 -7.48
C ALA A 336 -11.13 -22.18 -6.40
N ALA A 337 -12.10 -22.42 -5.51
CA ALA A 337 -11.96 -23.50 -4.53
C ALA A 337 -12.02 -24.88 -5.20
N HIS A 338 -11.12 -25.78 -4.80
CA HIS A 338 -11.08 -27.17 -5.26
C HIS A 338 -11.84 -28.12 -4.34
N GLU A 339 -12.20 -27.67 -3.13
CA GLU A 339 -12.98 -28.43 -2.16
C GLU A 339 -14.40 -27.83 -2.05
N PRO A 340 -15.43 -28.66 -1.79
CA PRO A 340 -16.77 -28.17 -1.53
C PRO A 340 -16.75 -27.17 -0.36
N VAL A 341 -17.29 -25.98 -0.58
CA VAL A 341 -17.52 -25.01 0.50
C VAL A 341 -18.42 -25.69 1.55
N PRO A 342 -18.00 -25.78 2.83
CA PRO A 342 -18.80 -26.43 3.86
C PRO A 342 -20.21 -25.84 3.92
N ALA A 343 -21.23 -26.68 4.10
CA ALA A 343 -22.61 -26.22 4.23
C ALA A 343 -22.73 -25.23 5.41
N GLY A 344 -23.23 -24.02 5.13
CA GLY A 344 -23.32 -22.94 6.12
C GLY A 344 -22.10 -22.01 6.21
N ALA A 345 -21.02 -22.28 5.46
CA ALA A 345 -19.95 -21.32 5.24
C ALA A 345 -20.44 -20.25 4.25
N ASP A 346 -21.32 -19.38 4.75
CA ASP A 346 -21.79 -18.21 4.02
C ASP A 346 -20.77 -17.09 4.19
N PHE A 347 -19.84 -16.99 3.24
CA PHE A 347 -18.92 -15.85 3.16
C PHE A 347 -19.65 -14.57 2.73
N ASP A 348 -20.90 -14.68 2.27
CA ASP A 348 -21.79 -13.52 2.10
C ASP A 348 -22.31 -13.06 3.48
N ARG A 349 -21.40 -12.35 4.19
CA ARG A 349 -21.67 -11.09 4.90
C ARG A 349 -22.03 -11.04 6.38
N THR A 350 -22.18 -12.13 7.15
CA THR A 350 -22.56 -11.93 8.57
C THR A 350 -21.39 -11.78 9.54
N ASP A 351 -20.29 -12.54 9.41
CA ASP A 351 -19.23 -12.56 10.45
C ASP A 351 -17.91 -11.88 10.05
N ASP A 352 -17.63 -11.81 8.75
CA ASP A 352 -16.36 -11.33 8.21
C ASP A 352 -16.32 -9.84 7.93
N GLY A 353 -17.47 -9.16 7.99
CA GLY A 353 -17.60 -7.74 7.75
C GLY A 353 -18.61 -7.07 8.67
N VAL A 354 -18.58 -5.74 8.70
CA VAL A 354 -19.53 -4.92 9.43
C VAL A 354 -20.48 -4.28 8.43
N ALA A 355 -21.77 -4.64 8.50
CA ALA A 355 -22.79 -4.00 7.68
C ALA A 355 -22.75 -2.48 7.87
N LEU A 356 -22.67 -1.73 6.77
CA LEU A 356 -22.61 -0.28 6.79
C LEU A 356 -23.91 0.31 7.35
N ALA A 357 -25.06 -0.34 7.14
CA ALA A 357 -26.33 0.08 7.70
C ALA A 357 -26.39 -0.08 9.24
N GLY A 358 -27.27 0.69 9.88
CA GLY A 358 -27.53 0.64 11.34
C GLY A 358 -26.80 1.70 12.16
N PRO A 359 -27.19 1.94 13.42
CA PRO A 359 -26.55 2.95 14.27
C PRO A 359 -25.11 2.53 14.65
N ASP A 360 -24.37 3.47 15.24
CA ASP A 360 -23.09 3.25 15.92
C ASP A 360 -22.03 2.56 15.04
N LEU A 361 -22.01 2.89 13.75
CA LEU A 361 -21.14 2.25 12.77
C LEU A 361 -19.66 2.35 13.17
N GLY A 362 -19.20 3.50 13.68
CA GLY A 362 -17.83 3.69 14.15
C GLY A 362 -17.47 2.74 15.30
N GLU A 363 -18.34 2.59 16.30
CA GLU A 363 -18.10 1.67 17.42
C GLU A 363 -18.08 0.21 16.98
N ARG A 364 -18.98 -0.16 16.06
CA ARG A 364 -19.00 -1.51 15.47
C ARG A 364 -17.74 -1.80 14.68
N ILE A 365 -17.24 -0.83 13.90
CA ILE A 365 -15.96 -0.95 13.19
C ILE A 365 -14.80 -1.07 14.18
N ALA A 366 -14.73 -0.23 15.22
CA ALA A 366 -13.66 -0.30 16.22
C ALA A 366 -13.63 -1.67 16.92
N ARG A 367 -14.80 -2.17 17.34
CA ARG A 367 -14.93 -3.51 17.96
C ARG A 367 -14.47 -4.61 17.00
N TYR A 368 -14.89 -4.55 15.74
CA TYR A 368 -14.50 -5.50 14.71
C TYR A 368 -12.99 -5.48 14.44
N LEU A 369 -12.37 -4.30 14.35
CA LEU A 369 -10.92 -4.17 14.10
C LEU A 369 -10.06 -4.61 15.30
N ASN A 370 -10.62 -4.56 16.52
CA ASN A 370 -9.97 -5.02 17.76
C ASN A 370 -10.27 -6.48 18.12
N ARG A 371 -11.01 -7.22 17.28
CA ARG A 371 -11.36 -8.60 17.57
C ARG A 371 -10.10 -9.47 17.72
N SER A 372 -10.16 -10.43 18.64
CA SER A 372 -9.11 -11.43 18.84
C SER A 372 -9.35 -12.71 18.03
N GLN A 373 -10.57 -12.93 17.54
CA GLN A 373 -10.93 -14.15 16.82
C GLN A 373 -10.69 -13.99 15.31
N PRO A 374 -10.14 -15.02 14.63
CA PRO A 374 -9.98 -15.04 13.19
C PRO A 374 -11.29 -14.82 12.43
N LEU A 375 -11.15 -14.37 11.19
CA LEU A 375 -12.24 -14.30 10.21
C LEU A 375 -12.47 -15.70 9.60
N ALA A 376 -13.66 -15.97 9.08
CA ALA A 376 -13.93 -17.18 8.30
C ALA A 376 -12.99 -17.26 7.08
N ALA A 377 -12.77 -16.14 6.39
CA ALA A 377 -11.82 -16.04 5.28
C ALA A 377 -10.37 -16.34 5.68
N CYS A 378 -9.99 -16.25 6.97
CA CYS A 378 -8.65 -16.63 7.42
C CYS A 378 -8.36 -18.12 7.19
N ARG A 379 -9.39 -18.96 7.15
CA ARG A 379 -9.26 -20.41 6.89
C ARG A 379 -8.77 -20.74 5.48
N TYR A 380 -8.91 -19.81 4.54
CA TYR A 380 -8.46 -19.91 3.15
C TYR A 380 -7.35 -18.91 2.84
N CYS A 381 -6.64 -18.46 3.89
CA CYS A 381 -5.66 -17.39 3.78
C CYS A 381 -4.37 -17.78 4.53
N ASN A 382 -3.24 -17.39 3.95
CA ASN A 382 -1.94 -17.44 4.61
C ASN A 382 -1.58 -16.11 5.29
N GLY A 383 -2.46 -15.10 5.20
CA GLY A 383 -2.25 -13.78 5.80
C GLY A 383 -0.95 -13.12 5.32
N GLY A 384 -0.17 -12.60 6.27
CA GLY A 384 1.15 -12.03 5.98
C GLY A 384 2.28 -13.06 5.82
N GLU A 385 1.99 -14.35 6.02
CA GLU A 385 2.97 -15.46 6.08
C GLU A 385 2.97 -16.33 4.81
N GLY A 386 2.23 -15.92 3.77
CA GLY A 386 2.18 -16.65 2.49
C GLY A 386 3.54 -16.77 1.82
N ALA A 387 3.79 -17.94 1.22
CA ALA A 387 4.99 -18.21 0.44
C ALA A 387 5.15 -17.14 -0.66
N VAL A 388 6.39 -16.74 -0.93
CA VAL A 388 6.71 -15.73 -1.94
C VAL A 388 7.15 -16.45 -3.21
N GLU A 389 6.42 -16.21 -4.29
CA GLU A 389 6.65 -16.82 -5.60
C GLU A 389 6.95 -15.76 -6.66
N PRO A 390 7.72 -16.07 -7.71
CA PRO A 390 7.92 -15.17 -8.84
C PRO A 390 6.58 -14.73 -9.46
N HIS A 391 6.50 -13.46 -9.83
CA HIS A 391 5.31 -12.92 -10.47
C HIS A 391 5.17 -13.42 -11.91
N TYR A 392 4.02 -13.98 -12.24
CA TYR A 392 3.64 -14.36 -13.60
C TYR A 392 2.16 -14.04 -13.89
N GLN A 393 1.80 -14.08 -15.18
CA GLN A 393 0.41 -13.94 -15.62
C GLN A 393 -0.15 -15.30 -16.01
N LEU A 394 -1.42 -15.54 -15.65
CA LEU A 394 -2.18 -16.71 -16.03
C LEU A 394 -2.38 -16.78 -17.56
N GLY A 395 -2.26 -18.00 -18.09
CA GLY A 395 -2.68 -18.38 -19.42
C GLY A 395 -4.21 -18.32 -19.58
N ARG A 396 -4.68 -18.29 -20.82
CA ARG A 396 -6.13 -18.29 -21.11
C ARG A 396 -6.82 -19.54 -20.58
N ASP A 397 -6.18 -20.70 -20.74
CA ASP A 397 -6.71 -21.99 -20.29
C ASP A 397 -6.82 -22.10 -18.77
N GLU A 398 -5.91 -21.48 -18.02
CA GLU A 398 -5.95 -21.46 -16.56
C GLU A 398 -7.14 -20.63 -16.05
N LEU A 399 -7.40 -19.49 -16.70
CA LEU A 399 -8.55 -18.63 -16.40
C LEU A 399 -9.87 -19.30 -16.73
N VAL A 400 -9.96 -19.96 -17.89
CA VAL A 400 -11.19 -20.65 -18.34
C VAL A 400 -11.54 -21.81 -17.41
N ARG A 401 -10.55 -22.48 -16.82
CA ARG A 401 -10.78 -23.59 -15.88
C ARG A 401 -11.06 -23.12 -14.45
N GLY A 402 -11.00 -21.81 -14.15
CA GLY A 402 -11.12 -21.29 -12.78
C GLY A 402 -10.01 -21.77 -11.83
N LEU A 403 -8.99 -22.44 -12.36
CA LEU A 403 -7.90 -22.98 -11.59
C LEU A 403 -6.87 -21.86 -11.42
N LEU A 404 -6.91 -21.14 -10.30
CA LEU A 404 -5.66 -20.64 -9.76
C LEU A 404 -4.75 -21.86 -9.64
N ALA A 405 -3.71 -21.88 -10.48
CA ALA A 405 -3.03 -23.08 -10.92
C ALA A 405 -2.91 -24.13 -9.81
N ARG A 406 -3.24 -25.40 -10.16
CA ARG A 406 -2.73 -26.57 -9.44
C ARG A 406 -1.30 -26.24 -9.06
N ALA A 407 -0.98 -26.22 -7.77
CA ALA A 407 0.39 -26.07 -7.31
C ALA A 407 1.24 -26.97 -8.20
N ARG A 408 2.07 -26.38 -9.08
CA ARG A 408 2.97 -27.18 -9.92
C ARG A 408 3.81 -27.94 -8.90
N PRO A 409 3.75 -29.27 -8.84
CA PRO A 409 4.67 -29.98 -7.98
C PRO A 409 6.08 -29.57 -8.42
N PRO A 410 7.00 -29.27 -7.49
CA PRO A 410 8.35 -28.91 -7.86
C PRO A 410 8.98 -30.09 -8.61
N GLY A 411 9.20 -29.96 -9.93
CA GLY A 411 9.92 -30.97 -10.71
C GLY A 411 9.47 -31.23 -12.16
N GLU A 412 8.37 -30.67 -12.67
CA GLU A 412 8.02 -30.87 -14.10
C GLU A 412 8.61 -29.78 -15.00
N GLU A 413 9.78 -30.08 -15.57
CA GLU A 413 10.30 -29.40 -16.76
C GLU A 413 9.35 -29.63 -17.93
N THR A 414 8.96 -28.54 -18.60
CA THR A 414 8.16 -28.61 -19.83
C THR A 414 8.99 -29.23 -20.94
N SER A 415 8.65 -30.47 -21.33
CA SER A 415 9.02 -30.98 -22.64
C SER A 415 8.05 -30.42 -23.69
N SER A 416 8.65 -30.03 -24.82
CA SER A 416 8.09 -29.48 -26.07
C SER A 416 7.53 -28.06 -26.07
#